data_AF-A0A1I1UW08-F1
#
_entry.id   AF-A0A1I1UW08-F1
#
_cell.length_a   1.000
_cell.length_b   1.000
_cell.length_c   1.000
_cell.angle_alpha   90.00
_cell.angle_beta   90.00
_cell.angle_gamma   90.00
#
_symmetry.space_group_name_H-M   'P 1'
#
loop_
_entity.id
_entity.type
_entity.pdbx_description
1 polymer ?
#
loop_
_entity_poly.entity_id
_entity_poly.type
_entity_poly.pdbx_seq_one_letter_code
_entity_poly.pdbx_strand_id
1 'polypeptide(L)'
;MAFKQWTAATLLACAAGAHAYEPQAGTWVVSSEVDGKPGRGLSVDVQNGTLALQMYAYESSGQPTFYLAVGPVADNKVTARLNRYTGGRFFGSGAQSGTEAQSPGNVTVRFTSGTTGFITFPNEPEKPISRFSFGYPRVPASLAGYWTFTSFGNEGMRADVVQLTTPVAGTANGNGLMVSSDGLFGCEHQTSGTLSGNVVCVRVSSGGTLQRSYLMAYSVNDGEGYSQTAGTGAQQVLVVRRVATARGDGTGIVYKASDEAAPPVPESALQTLRAHLAQVAAEEAAAP
;
A
#
# COMPACT_ATOMS: atom_id res chain seq x y z
N MET A 1 23.53 6.74 61.77
CA MET A 1 22.81 5.76 60.93
C MET A 1 22.33 6.50 59.70
N ALA A 2 22.99 6.30 58.56
CA ALA A 2 22.59 6.87 57.28
C ALA A 2 21.95 5.76 56.46
N PHE A 3 20.68 5.89 56.10
CA PHE A 3 20.05 5.02 55.11
C PHE A 3 19.45 5.84 53.98
N LYS A 4 20.01 5.53 52.83
CA LYS A 4 19.86 6.03 51.47
C LYS A 4 18.54 5.53 50.87
N GLN A 5 17.76 6.38 50.23
CA GLN A 5 16.74 5.95 49.27
C GLN A 5 16.93 6.71 47.97
N TRP A 6 17.35 5.96 46.94
CA TRP A 6 17.46 6.43 45.56
C TRP A 6 16.17 6.03 44.86
N THR A 7 15.42 7.00 44.36
CA THR A 7 14.29 6.80 43.46
C THR A 7 14.84 6.45 42.07
N ALA A 8 14.65 5.21 41.65
CA ALA A 8 14.92 4.79 40.28
C ALA A 8 13.78 5.32 39.38
N ALA A 9 14.13 6.22 38.45
CA ALA A 9 13.25 6.61 37.36
C ALA A 9 13.29 5.51 36.29
N THR A 10 12.22 4.71 36.23
CA THR A 10 12.07 3.67 35.20
C THR A 10 11.75 4.35 33.87
N LEU A 11 12.74 4.43 32.98
CA LEU A 11 12.54 4.78 31.58
C LEU A 11 11.70 3.68 30.91
N LEU A 12 10.45 4.02 30.57
CA LEU A 12 9.61 3.21 29.68
C LEU A 12 10.24 3.28 28.29
N ALA A 13 11.04 2.27 27.94
CA ALA A 13 11.48 2.09 26.57
C ALA A 13 10.24 1.72 25.73
N CYS A 14 9.77 2.66 24.92
CA CYS A 14 8.85 2.34 23.83
C CYS A 14 9.56 1.35 22.91
N ALA A 15 9.26 0.06 23.06
CA ALA A 15 9.57 -0.92 22.04
C ALA A 15 8.68 -0.59 20.84
N ALA A 16 9.16 0.29 19.96
CA ALA A 16 8.66 0.34 18.60
C ALA A 16 8.87 -1.07 18.04
N GLY A 17 7.78 -1.82 17.91
CA GLY A 17 7.83 -3.14 17.30
C GLY A 17 8.52 -2.99 15.95
N ALA A 18 9.56 -3.79 15.72
CA ALA A 18 10.15 -3.90 14.40
C ALA A 18 9.05 -4.44 13.46
N HIS A 19 8.37 -3.54 12.75
CA HIS A 19 7.46 -3.91 11.70
C HIS A 19 8.32 -4.46 10.56
N ALA A 20 8.33 -5.78 10.40
CA ALA A 20 8.81 -6.42 9.20
C ALA A 20 7.77 -6.15 8.11
N TYR A 21 8.08 -5.22 7.21
CA TYR A 21 7.23 -4.93 6.06
C TYR A 21 7.61 -5.90 4.95
N GLU A 22 6.64 -6.68 4.48
CA GLU A 22 6.79 -7.41 3.23
C GLU A 22 6.35 -6.48 2.09
N PRO A 23 7.24 -6.10 1.17
CA PRO A 23 6.87 -5.26 0.05
C PRO A 23 5.84 -5.96 -0.83
N GLN A 24 4.91 -5.20 -1.37
CA GLN A 24 3.93 -5.75 -2.30
C GLN A 24 4.62 -6.31 -3.55
N ALA A 25 4.22 -7.54 -3.90
CA ALA A 25 4.68 -8.16 -5.13
C ALA A 25 4.22 -7.39 -6.38
N GLY A 26 5.06 -7.41 -7.41
CA GLY A 26 4.75 -6.95 -8.77
C GLY A 26 5.67 -5.84 -9.25
N THR A 27 5.14 -4.96 -10.11
CA THR A 27 5.95 -3.94 -10.81
C THR A 27 6.23 -2.72 -9.93
N TRP A 28 7.50 -2.34 -9.88
CA TRP A 28 8.01 -1.16 -9.20
C TRP A 28 8.75 -0.26 -10.19
N VAL A 29 8.76 1.03 -9.88
CA VAL A 29 9.40 2.07 -10.69
C VAL A 29 10.34 2.90 -9.85
N VAL A 30 11.38 3.44 -10.47
CA VAL A 30 12.15 4.56 -9.91
C VAL A 30 11.27 5.79 -10.05
N SER A 31 10.81 6.34 -8.93
CA SER A 31 9.70 7.31 -8.92
C SER A 31 9.99 8.57 -9.75
N SER A 32 11.25 9.00 -9.81
CA SER A 32 11.70 10.15 -10.60
C SER A 32 11.80 9.88 -12.11
N GLU A 33 11.68 8.63 -12.55
CA GLU A 33 11.83 8.20 -13.95
C GLU A 33 10.48 7.88 -14.62
N VAL A 34 9.35 8.21 -13.97
CA VAL A 34 8.00 7.97 -14.48
C VAL A 34 7.51 9.18 -15.29
N ASP A 35 7.93 9.27 -16.56
CA ASP A 35 7.59 10.38 -17.47
C ASP A 35 6.77 9.94 -18.71
N GLY A 36 6.33 8.67 -18.73
CA GLY A 36 5.58 8.08 -19.85
C GLY A 36 6.46 7.62 -21.02
N LYS A 37 7.79 7.72 -20.92
CA LYS A 37 8.72 7.25 -21.95
C LYS A 37 9.36 5.90 -21.59
N PRO A 38 9.91 5.17 -22.57
CA PRO A 38 10.66 3.95 -22.30
C PRO A 38 11.87 4.22 -21.41
N GLY A 39 12.07 3.35 -20.42
CA GLY A 39 13.15 3.45 -19.46
C GLY A 39 13.41 2.11 -18.79
N ARG A 40 13.91 2.15 -17.56
CA ARG A 40 14.09 0.96 -16.73
C ARG A 40 12.94 0.78 -15.75
N GLY A 41 12.81 -0.43 -15.23
CA GLY A 41 11.85 -0.73 -14.18
C GLY A 41 12.15 -2.07 -13.54
N LEU A 42 11.36 -2.36 -12.51
CA LEU A 42 11.63 -3.43 -11.56
C LEU A 42 10.39 -4.30 -11.41
N SER A 43 10.59 -5.58 -11.16
CA SER A 43 9.62 -6.46 -10.52
C SER A 43 10.22 -6.93 -9.22
N VAL A 44 9.45 -6.83 -8.15
CA VAL A 44 9.85 -7.22 -6.80
C VAL A 44 8.87 -8.27 -6.32
N ASP A 45 9.41 -9.35 -5.76
CA ASP A 45 8.66 -10.35 -5.02
C ASP A 45 9.50 -10.75 -3.81
N VAL A 46 8.87 -10.82 -2.63
CA VAL A 46 9.50 -11.33 -1.42
C VAL A 46 8.70 -12.54 -0.99
N GLN A 47 9.41 -13.65 -0.77
CA GLN A 47 8.80 -14.88 -0.29
C GLN A 47 9.67 -15.45 0.82
N ASN A 48 9.08 -15.66 1.99
CA ASN A 48 9.77 -16.25 3.14
C ASN A 48 11.12 -15.56 3.46
N GLY A 49 11.11 -14.22 3.46
CA GLY A 49 12.31 -13.41 3.73
C GLY A 49 13.37 -13.41 2.63
N THR A 50 13.08 -13.92 1.43
CA THR A 50 13.96 -13.85 0.26
C THR A 50 13.37 -12.93 -0.79
N LEU A 51 14.13 -11.90 -1.19
CA LEU A 51 13.79 -11.03 -2.31
C LEU A 51 14.21 -11.68 -3.63
N ALA A 52 13.32 -11.64 -4.61
CA ALA A 52 13.64 -11.74 -6.03
C ALA A 52 13.33 -10.39 -6.69
N LEU A 53 14.38 -9.71 -7.15
CA LEU A 53 14.29 -8.47 -7.92
C LEU A 53 14.67 -8.76 -9.37
N GLN A 54 13.73 -8.54 -10.28
CA GLN A 54 13.96 -8.58 -11.72
C GLN A 54 13.97 -7.15 -12.23
N MET A 55 14.96 -6.79 -13.03
CA MET A 55 15.09 -5.45 -13.59
C MET A 55 15.19 -5.55 -15.10
N TYR A 56 14.43 -4.74 -15.82
CA TYR A 56 14.69 -4.48 -17.23
C TYR A 56 15.36 -3.11 -17.35
N ALA A 57 16.39 -3.02 -18.19
CA ALA A 57 17.14 -1.78 -18.40
C ALA A 57 17.96 -1.87 -19.70
N TYR A 58 18.91 -0.97 -19.86
CA TYR A 58 19.81 -0.91 -21.00
C TYR A 58 21.26 -1.02 -20.55
N GLU A 59 22.10 -1.67 -21.35
CA GLU A 59 23.55 -1.64 -21.19
C GLU A 59 24.10 -0.28 -21.60
N SER A 60 25.38 -0.01 -21.29
CA SER A 60 26.07 1.20 -21.75
C SER A 60 26.14 1.32 -23.28
N SER A 61 26.00 0.19 -23.99
CA SER A 61 25.87 0.14 -25.45
C SER A 61 24.48 0.56 -25.96
N GLY A 62 23.52 0.80 -25.07
CA GLY A 62 22.12 1.10 -25.41
C GLY A 62 21.28 -0.13 -25.74
N GLN A 63 21.84 -1.34 -25.69
CA GLN A 63 21.06 -2.57 -25.91
C GLN A 63 20.17 -2.89 -24.71
N PRO A 64 18.90 -3.29 -24.92
CA PRO A 64 18.03 -3.70 -23.83
C PRO A 64 18.53 -5.00 -23.21
N THR A 65 18.38 -5.12 -21.90
CA THR A 65 18.78 -6.30 -21.14
C THR A 65 17.90 -6.48 -19.90
N PHE A 66 18.09 -7.59 -19.21
CA PHE A 66 17.48 -7.82 -17.92
C PHE A 66 18.53 -8.26 -16.89
N TYR A 67 18.23 -7.98 -15.63
CA TYR A 67 19.02 -8.38 -14.48
C TYR A 67 18.16 -9.08 -13.46
N LEU A 68 18.76 -9.98 -12.69
CA LEU A 68 18.16 -10.65 -11.56
C LEU A 68 19.05 -10.45 -10.33
N ALA A 69 18.46 -10.06 -9.21
CA ALA A 69 19.10 -10.06 -7.91
C ALA A 69 18.24 -10.87 -6.94
N VAL A 70 18.87 -11.81 -6.24
CA VAL A 70 18.23 -12.64 -5.21
C VAL A 70 19.03 -12.52 -3.92
N GLY A 71 18.37 -12.26 -2.80
CA GLY A 71 19.06 -12.12 -1.53
C GLY A 71 18.11 -12.10 -0.33
N PRO A 72 18.64 -12.36 0.89
CA PRO A 72 17.85 -12.33 2.11
C PRO A 72 17.43 -10.90 2.45
N VAL A 73 16.20 -10.75 2.93
CA VAL A 73 15.68 -9.53 3.55
C VAL A 73 16.04 -9.56 5.03
N ALA A 74 16.78 -8.55 5.48
CA ALA A 74 17.12 -8.32 6.88
C ALA A 74 16.84 -6.85 7.21
N ASP A 75 16.06 -6.59 8.26
CA ASP A 75 15.67 -5.24 8.69
C ASP A 75 15.11 -4.37 7.54
N ASN A 76 14.18 -4.96 6.77
CA ASN A 76 13.57 -4.35 5.57
C ASN A 76 14.59 -3.94 4.48
N LYS A 77 15.81 -4.47 4.51
CA LYS A 77 16.89 -4.19 3.58
C LYS A 77 17.41 -5.45 2.89
N VAL A 78 17.82 -5.30 1.64
CA VAL A 78 18.51 -6.34 0.87
C VAL A 78 19.73 -5.73 0.20
N THR A 79 20.85 -6.43 0.24
CA THR A 79 21.99 -6.19 -0.64
C THR A 79 22.30 -7.47 -1.39
N ALA A 80 22.20 -7.43 -2.72
CA ALA A 80 22.35 -8.62 -3.56
C ALA A 80 23.11 -8.27 -4.84
N ARG A 81 23.80 -9.26 -5.41
CA ARG A 81 24.49 -9.10 -6.69
C ARG A 81 23.47 -9.00 -7.82
N LEU A 82 23.60 -7.98 -8.66
CA LEU A 82 22.72 -7.76 -9.81
C LEU A 82 23.29 -8.50 -11.01
N ASN A 83 22.78 -9.69 -11.31
CA ASN A 83 23.32 -10.58 -12.33
C ASN A 83 22.61 -10.40 -13.67
N ARG A 84 23.39 -10.37 -14.75
CA ARG A 84 22.92 -10.44 -16.14
C ARG A 84 23.18 -11.84 -16.69
N TYR A 85 22.27 -12.31 -17.54
CA TYR A 85 22.36 -13.62 -18.18
C TYR A 85 22.43 -13.49 -19.71
N THR A 86 22.98 -14.50 -20.37
CA THR A 86 23.06 -14.60 -21.84
C THR A 86 22.78 -16.03 -22.32
N GLY A 87 22.52 -16.19 -23.62
CA GLY A 87 22.37 -17.50 -24.26
C GLY A 87 21.13 -18.28 -23.81
N GLY A 88 20.09 -17.62 -23.30
CA GLY A 88 18.85 -18.28 -22.85
C GLY A 88 17.88 -18.63 -23.96
N ARG A 89 16.76 -19.27 -23.59
CA ARG A 89 15.62 -19.54 -24.48
C ARG A 89 15.04 -18.24 -25.02
N PHE A 90 14.78 -18.20 -26.33
CA PHE A 90 14.11 -17.10 -27.04
C PHE A 90 12.85 -17.59 -27.77
N PHE A 91 12.03 -16.66 -28.27
CA PHE A 91 10.78 -17.01 -28.97
C PHE A 91 11.04 -17.91 -30.18
N GLY A 92 10.39 -19.07 -30.21
CA GLY A 92 10.54 -20.06 -31.27
C GLY A 92 11.78 -20.97 -31.16
N SER A 93 12.63 -20.80 -30.14
CA SER A 93 13.75 -21.71 -29.88
C SER A 93 13.32 -23.01 -29.20
N GLY A 94 14.19 -24.02 -29.24
CA GLY A 94 14.05 -25.24 -28.44
C GLY A 94 14.34 -25.01 -26.94
N ALA A 95 14.39 -26.10 -26.17
CA ALA A 95 14.77 -26.01 -24.78
C ALA A 95 16.25 -25.60 -24.64
N GLN A 96 16.51 -24.44 -24.01
CA GLN A 96 17.86 -23.94 -23.76
C GLN A 96 17.88 -23.15 -22.44
N SER A 97 18.99 -23.24 -21.73
CA SER A 97 19.23 -22.52 -20.46
C SER A 97 20.23 -21.41 -20.68
N GLY A 98 19.99 -20.24 -20.08
CA GLY A 98 20.97 -19.16 -20.07
C GLY A 98 22.08 -19.41 -19.05
N THR A 99 23.19 -18.68 -19.20
CA THR A 99 24.30 -18.67 -18.24
C THR A 99 24.51 -17.26 -17.71
N GLU A 100 25.02 -17.14 -16.49
CA GLU A 100 25.47 -15.84 -15.96
C GLU A 100 26.57 -15.28 -16.87
N ALA A 101 26.43 -14.02 -17.27
CA ALA A 101 27.36 -13.36 -18.18
C ALA A 101 28.21 -12.33 -17.44
N GLN A 102 27.56 -11.39 -16.74
CA GLN A 102 28.21 -10.25 -16.10
C GLN A 102 27.35 -9.74 -14.94
N SER A 103 27.92 -8.90 -14.10
CA SER A 103 27.20 -8.15 -13.06
C SER A 103 27.75 -6.72 -12.99
N PRO A 104 26.92 -5.66 -13.08
CA PRO A 104 27.37 -4.29 -12.82
C PRO A 104 27.77 -4.04 -11.36
N GLY A 105 27.39 -4.93 -10.42
CA GLY A 105 27.74 -4.84 -9.01
C GLY A 105 26.58 -5.25 -8.10
N ASN A 106 26.62 -4.83 -6.85
CA ASN A 106 25.54 -5.07 -5.90
C ASN A 106 24.48 -3.97 -5.98
N VAL A 107 23.22 -4.38 -5.99
CA VAL A 107 22.08 -3.51 -5.73
C VAL A 107 21.75 -3.55 -4.24
N THR A 108 21.38 -2.40 -3.68
CA THR A 108 20.82 -2.33 -2.32
C THR A 108 19.42 -1.77 -2.39
N VAL A 109 18.47 -2.41 -1.70
CA VAL A 109 17.08 -1.95 -1.57
C VAL A 109 16.77 -1.83 -0.09
N ARG A 110 16.13 -0.73 0.34
CA ARG A 110 15.46 -0.65 1.64
C ARG A 110 14.00 -0.27 1.45
N PHE A 111 13.11 -1.02 2.08
CA PHE A 111 11.68 -0.73 2.06
C PHE A 111 11.33 0.19 3.22
N THR A 112 10.54 1.22 2.94
CA THR A 112 9.98 2.13 3.95
C THR A 112 8.52 1.84 4.23
N SER A 113 7.84 1.15 3.31
CA SER A 113 6.49 0.61 3.47
C SER A 113 6.30 -0.56 2.49
N GLY A 114 5.13 -1.20 2.50
CA GLY A 114 4.75 -2.19 1.51
C GLY A 114 4.71 -1.66 0.07
N THR A 115 4.68 -0.33 -0.13
CA THR A 115 4.51 0.33 -1.43
C THR A 115 5.61 1.33 -1.80
N THR A 116 6.52 1.63 -0.88
CA THR A 116 7.59 2.61 -1.07
C THR A 116 8.92 2.10 -0.54
N GLY A 117 10.01 2.61 -1.12
CA GLY A 117 11.35 2.32 -0.65
C GLY A 117 12.40 3.12 -1.39
N PHE A 118 13.64 2.71 -1.23
CA PHE A 118 14.79 3.29 -1.88
C PHE A 118 15.68 2.21 -2.46
N ILE A 119 16.28 2.50 -3.60
CA ILE A 119 17.21 1.62 -4.30
C ILE A 119 18.52 2.34 -4.57
N THR A 120 19.63 1.66 -4.36
CA THR A 120 20.96 2.09 -4.76
C THR A 120 21.47 1.10 -5.79
N PHE A 121 21.53 1.52 -7.04
CA PHE A 121 22.14 0.75 -8.12
C PHE A 121 23.67 0.85 -8.06
N PRO A 122 24.40 -0.10 -8.65
CA PRO A 122 25.85 0.00 -8.75
C PRO A 122 26.27 1.34 -9.38
N ASN A 123 27.12 2.10 -8.68
CA ASN A 123 27.66 3.39 -9.11
C ASN A 123 26.61 4.51 -9.31
N GLU A 124 25.41 4.36 -8.77
CA GLU A 124 24.40 5.43 -8.73
C GLU A 124 24.12 5.86 -7.29
N PRO A 125 23.71 7.13 -7.07
CA PRO A 125 23.16 7.54 -5.78
C PRO A 125 21.87 6.77 -5.47
N GLU A 126 21.47 6.78 -4.20
CA GLU A 126 20.18 6.23 -3.76
C GLU A 126 19.03 6.98 -4.44
N LYS A 127 18.03 6.23 -4.94
CA LYS A 127 16.85 6.75 -5.63
C LYS A 127 15.56 6.23 -4.99
N PRO A 128 14.49 7.04 -4.91
CA PRO A 128 13.20 6.57 -4.43
C PRO A 128 12.56 5.61 -5.43
N ILE A 129 11.96 4.53 -4.93
CA ILE A 129 11.16 3.58 -5.69
C ILE A 129 9.74 3.47 -5.12
N SER A 130 8.78 3.16 -5.97
CA SER A 130 7.39 2.93 -5.57
C SER A 130 6.73 1.82 -6.36
N ARG A 131 5.75 1.16 -5.74
CA ARG A 131 4.89 0.17 -6.39
C ARG A 131 4.08 0.86 -7.49
N PHE A 132 4.28 0.45 -8.73
CA PHE A 132 3.69 1.11 -9.88
C PHE A 132 2.18 0.86 -9.97
N SER A 133 1.39 1.93 -9.86
CA SER A 133 -0.06 1.93 -10.07
C SER A 133 -0.38 2.58 -11.42
N PHE A 134 -0.74 1.76 -12.41
CA PHE A 134 -1.10 2.22 -13.76
C PHE A 134 -2.61 2.22 -14.03
N GLY A 135 -3.39 1.48 -13.23
CA GLY A 135 -4.83 1.28 -13.44
C GLY A 135 -5.75 2.04 -12.47
N TYR A 136 -5.19 2.70 -11.45
CA TYR A 136 -5.97 3.34 -10.38
C TYR A 136 -5.53 4.79 -10.18
N PRO A 137 -6.09 5.74 -10.96
CA PRO A 137 -5.89 7.16 -10.68
C PRO A 137 -6.42 7.53 -9.29
N ARG A 138 -5.91 8.61 -8.69
CA ARG A 138 -6.41 9.10 -7.39
C ARG A 138 -7.73 9.85 -7.61
N VAL A 139 -8.81 9.12 -7.84
CA VAL A 139 -10.17 9.64 -8.03
C VAL A 139 -11.15 8.74 -7.26
N PRO A 140 -12.33 9.23 -6.86
CA PRO A 140 -13.28 8.43 -6.07
C PRO A 140 -13.55 7.06 -6.69
N ALA A 141 -13.83 7.00 -8.00
CA ALA A 141 -14.12 5.76 -8.69
C ALA A 141 -13.03 4.66 -8.57
N SER A 142 -11.78 5.02 -8.27
CA SER A 142 -10.71 4.04 -8.03
C SER A 142 -10.82 3.31 -6.69
N LEU A 143 -11.63 3.81 -5.75
CA LEU A 143 -11.98 3.10 -4.52
C LEU A 143 -13.17 2.16 -4.70
N ALA A 144 -13.89 2.21 -5.82
CA ALA A 144 -15.07 1.36 -6.05
C ALA A 144 -14.70 -0.14 -6.09
N GLY A 145 -15.54 -0.99 -5.50
CA GLY A 145 -15.37 -2.44 -5.47
C GLY A 145 -15.56 -3.04 -4.08
N TYR A 146 -15.24 -4.32 -3.96
CA TYR A 146 -15.33 -5.05 -2.70
C TYR A 146 -13.97 -5.06 -2.01
N TRP A 147 -13.98 -4.72 -0.73
CA TRP A 147 -12.80 -4.60 0.11
C TRP A 147 -12.96 -5.38 1.39
N THR A 148 -11.84 -5.92 1.86
CA THR A 148 -11.69 -6.43 3.21
C THR A 148 -10.76 -5.50 3.96
N PHE A 149 -11.20 -5.04 5.13
CA PHE A 149 -10.40 -4.26 6.08
C PHE A 149 -10.20 -5.15 7.30
N THR A 150 -8.97 -5.62 7.49
CA THR A 150 -8.63 -6.53 8.59
C THR A 150 -7.73 -5.81 9.56
N SER A 151 -8.19 -5.67 10.80
CA SER A 151 -7.48 -5.00 11.87
C SER A 151 -7.09 -5.98 12.96
N PHE A 152 -5.90 -5.80 13.54
CA PHE A 152 -5.46 -6.61 14.67
C PHE A 152 -4.52 -5.83 15.60
N GLY A 153 -4.59 -6.15 16.89
CA GLY A 153 -3.78 -5.55 17.94
C GLY A 153 -4.43 -5.75 19.31
N ASN A 154 -4.27 -4.76 20.20
CA ASN A 154 -4.78 -4.81 21.57
C ASN A 154 -6.31 -4.86 21.66
N GLU A 155 -7.03 -4.43 20.61
CA GLU A 155 -8.50 -4.52 20.52
C GLU A 155 -8.99 -5.90 20.02
N GLY A 156 -8.07 -6.84 19.78
CA GLY A 156 -8.33 -8.13 19.15
C GLY A 156 -8.33 -8.06 17.62
N MET A 157 -8.75 -9.16 16.98
CA MET A 157 -8.88 -9.23 15.53
C MET A 157 -10.28 -8.81 15.09
N ARG A 158 -10.36 -8.00 14.03
CA ARG A 158 -11.61 -7.58 13.40
C ARG A 158 -11.48 -7.64 11.88
N ALA A 159 -12.56 -7.97 11.20
CA ALA A 159 -12.63 -7.94 9.75
C ALA A 159 -13.94 -7.30 9.31
N ASP A 160 -13.83 -6.27 8.49
CA ASP A 160 -14.94 -5.63 7.81
C ASP A 160 -14.88 -5.99 6.33
N VAL A 161 -16.02 -6.41 5.77
CA VAL A 161 -16.19 -6.55 4.32
C VAL A 161 -17.14 -5.46 3.86
N VAL A 162 -16.72 -4.66 2.89
CA VAL A 162 -17.47 -3.51 2.41
C VAL A 162 -17.49 -3.49 0.90
N GLN A 163 -18.63 -3.09 0.34
CA GLN A 163 -18.76 -2.77 -1.07
C GLN A 163 -18.88 -1.26 -1.21
N LEU A 164 -17.95 -0.65 -1.94
CA LEU A 164 -17.96 0.78 -2.26
C LEU A 164 -18.51 0.97 -3.67
N THR A 165 -19.67 1.62 -3.78
CA THR A 165 -20.43 1.69 -5.04
C THR A 165 -20.85 3.09 -5.41
N THR A 166 -21.14 3.94 -4.42
CA THR A 166 -21.82 5.20 -4.65
C THR A 166 -20.85 6.37 -4.53
N PRO A 167 -20.49 7.06 -5.63
CA PRO A 167 -19.67 8.25 -5.57
C PRO A 167 -20.50 9.43 -5.06
N VAL A 168 -19.95 10.23 -4.14
CA VAL A 168 -20.59 11.46 -3.65
C VAL A 168 -19.58 12.58 -3.46
N ALA A 169 -20.09 13.81 -3.28
CA ALA A 169 -19.26 14.99 -3.04
C ALA A 169 -18.33 14.82 -1.84
N GLY A 170 -17.10 15.32 -2.00
CA GLY A 170 -15.98 15.15 -1.07
C GLY A 170 -16.03 15.97 0.20
N THR A 171 -15.09 15.70 1.10
CA THR A 171 -14.76 16.60 2.22
C THR A 171 -13.76 17.68 1.79
N ALA A 172 -13.43 18.62 2.69
CA ALA A 172 -12.57 19.77 2.38
C ALA A 172 -11.17 19.40 1.86
N ASN A 173 -10.61 18.27 2.31
CA ASN A 173 -9.25 17.85 1.95
C ASN A 173 -9.22 16.75 0.88
N GLY A 174 -10.38 16.20 0.53
CA GLY A 174 -10.48 15.09 -0.39
C GLY A 174 -11.09 15.47 -1.74
N ASN A 175 -11.23 14.47 -2.59
CA ASN A 175 -11.66 14.64 -3.98
C ASN A 175 -12.96 13.90 -4.31
N GLY A 176 -13.72 13.51 -3.29
CA GLY A 176 -14.96 12.74 -3.41
C GLY A 176 -14.92 11.42 -2.64
N LEU A 177 -16.06 11.05 -2.07
CA LEU A 177 -16.20 9.80 -1.33
C LEU A 177 -16.68 8.70 -2.27
N MET A 178 -16.23 7.48 -2.02
CA MET A 178 -16.97 6.28 -2.37
C MET A 178 -17.65 5.72 -1.14
N VAL A 179 -18.93 5.38 -1.27
CA VAL A 179 -19.79 5.01 -0.15
C VAL A 179 -20.45 3.65 -0.41
N SER A 180 -20.69 2.90 0.66
CA SER A 180 -21.58 1.74 0.64
C SER A 180 -23.03 2.14 0.36
N SER A 181 -23.81 1.22 -0.20
CA SER A 181 -25.22 1.44 -0.54
C SER A 181 -26.12 1.72 0.67
N ASP A 182 -25.72 1.27 1.86
CA ASP A 182 -26.40 1.55 3.13
C ASP A 182 -25.98 2.89 3.76
N GLY A 183 -24.96 3.57 3.21
CA GLY A 183 -24.44 4.82 3.76
C GLY A 183 -23.74 4.67 5.11
N LEU A 184 -23.35 3.46 5.52
CA LEU A 184 -22.70 3.20 6.81
C LEU A 184 -21.18 3.13 6.72
N PHE A 185 -20.62 3.06 5.51
CA PHE A 185 -19.17 3.04 5.29
C PHE A 185 -18.80 3.94 4.10
N GLY A 186 -17.77 4.76 4.27
CA GLY A 186 -17.28 5.65 3.22
C GLY A 186 -15.77 5.81 3.26
N CYS A 187 -15.15 5.90 2.09
CA CYS A 187 -13.73 6.15 1.91
C CYS A 187 -13.50 7.36 1.00
N GLU A 188 -12.46 8.12 1.27
CA GLU A 188 -12.05 9.26 0.45
C GLU A 188 -10.54 9.38 0.34
N HIS A 189 -10.06 9.62 -0.87
CA HIS A 189 -8.67 10.03 -1.07
C HIS A 189 -8.45 11.43 -0.53
N GLN A 190 -7.46 11.57 0.35
CA GLN A 190 -6.99 12.89 0.77
C GLN A 190 -6.02 13.41 -0.28
N THR A 191 -6.31 14.58 -0.83
CA THR A 191 -5.56 15.22 -1.91
C THR A 191 -4.84 16.50 -1.48
N SER A 192 -5.24 17.09 -0.36
CA SER A 192 -4.57 18.22 0.28
C SER A 192 -4.44 17.96 1.79
N GLY A 193 -3.77 18.88 2.51
CA GLY A 193 -3.49 18.72 3.93
C GLY A 193 -2.37 17.71 4.22
N THR A 194 -2.16 17.43 5.50
CA THR A 194 -1.08 16.55 5.99
C THR A 194 -1.28 15.09 5.59
N LEU A 195 -2.54 14.67 5.40
CA LEU A 195 -2.88 13.33 4.94
C LEU A 195 -2.85 13.17 3.41
N SER A 196 -2.46 14.20 2.65
CA SER A 196 -2.37 14.12 1.20
C SER A 196 -1.56 12.90 0.77
N GLY A 197 -2.14 12.05 -0.09
CA GLY A 197 -1.53 10.78 -0.47
C GLY A 197 -2.18 9.55 0.19
N ASN A 198 -2.89 9.71 1.30
CA ASN A 198 -3.60 8.62 1.98
C ASN A 198 -5.08 8.53 1.57
N VAL A 199 -5.75 7.50 2.06
CA VAL A 199 -7.19 7.32 2.04
C VAL A 199 -7.68 7.26 3.48
N VAL A 200 -8.71 8.03 3.79
CA VAL A 200 -9.42 7.95 5.06
C VAL A 200 -10.74 7.24 4.79
N CYS A 201 -11.06 6.23 5.61
CA CYS A 201 -12.39 5.61 5.63
C CYS A 201 -13.00 5.68 7.03
N VAL A 202 -14.32 5.68 7.09
CA VAL A 202 -15.07 5.61 8.35
C VAL A 202 -16.20 4.59 8.27
N ARG A 203 -16.49 3.97 9.41
CA ARG A 203 -17.73 3.23 9.67
C ARG A 203 -18.58 4.01 10.66
N VAL A 204 -19.84 4.22 10.32
CA VAL A 204 -20.84 4.86 11.20
C VAL A 204 -21.98 3.89 11.51
N SER A 205 -22.60 4.06 12.66
CA SER A 205 -23.84 3.36 13.00
C SER A 205 -25.02 3.94 12.22
N SER A 206 -26.15 3.23 12.18
CA SER A 206 -27.41 3.76 11.62
C SER A 206 -27.91 5.01 12.33
N GLY A 207 -27.53 5.22 13.60
CA GLY A 207 -27.78 6.44 14.35
C GLY A 207 -26.77 7.57 14.08
N GLY A 208 -25.81 7.33 13.19
CA GLY A 208 -24.83 8.33 12.78
C GLY A 208 -23.62 8.51 13.69
N THR A 209 -23.44 7.67 14.70
CA THR A 209 -22.23 7.68 15.55
C THR A 209 -21.04 7.03 14.83
N LEU A 210 -19.86 7.66 14.87
CA LEU A 210 -18.60 7.07 14.40
C LEU A 210 -18.26 5.83 15.22
N GLN A 211 -18.15 4.69 14.55
CA GLN A 211 -17.76 3.42 15.17
C GLN A 211 -16.26 3.17 14.98
N ARG A 212 -15.73 3.48 13.80
CA ARG A 212 -14.34 3.18 13.46
C ARG A 212 -13.81 4.10 12.37
N SER A 213 -12.54 4.48 12.49
CA SER A 213 -11.76 5.12 11.42
C SER A 213 -10.73 4.15 10.86
N TYR A 214 -10.35 4.38 9.60
CA TYR A 214 -9.27 3.69 8.90
C TYR A 214 -8.44 4.74 8.17
N LEU A 215 -7.14 4.75 8.41
CA LEU A 215 -6.19 5.45 7.56
C LEU A 215 -5.38 4.40 6.80
N MET A 216 -5.37 4.49 5.47
CA MET A 216 -4.58 3.56 4.65
C MET A 216 -3.82 4.28 3.54
N ALA A 217 -2.61 3.81 3.29
CA ALA A 217 -1.98 3.90 1.99
C ALA A 217 -2.33 2.62 1.21
N TYR A 218 -2.63 2.73 -0.08
CA TYR A 218 -2.86 1.55 -0.91
C TYR A 218 -2.22 1.71 -2.29
N SER A 219 -1.88 0.57 -2.88
CA SER A 219 -1.48 0.49 -4.28
C SER A 219 -2.17 -0.71 -4.90
N VAL A 220 -2.72 -0.52 -6.10
CA VAL A 220 -3.44 -1.54 -6.85
C VAL A 220 -4.62 -2.13 -6.05
N ASN A 221 -4.40 -3.27 -5.38
CA ASN A 221 -5.40 -4.02 -4.64
C ASN A 221 -5.07 -4.21 -3.16
N ASP A 222 -3.90 -3.79 -2.71
CA ASP A 222 -3.44 -4.04 -1.34
C ASP A 222 -3.12 -2.70 -0.67
N GLY A 223 -3.53 -2.58 0.58
CA GLY A 223 -3.33 -1.40 1.40
C GLY A 223 -2.92 -1.76 2.83
N GLU A 224 -2.28 -0.81 3.47
CA GLU A 224 -1.78 -0.92 4.83
C GLU A 224 -1.96 0.41 5.56
N GLY A 225 -2.02 0.34 6.88
CA GLY A 225 -2.09 1.53 7.73
C GLY A 225 -2.57 1.15 9.11
N TYR A 226 -3.52 1.92 9.64
CA TYR A 226 -4.11 1.65 10.94
C TYR A 226 -5.60 1.94 10.99
N SER A 227 -6.24 1.42 12.04
CA SER A 227 -7.63 1.68 12.36
C SER A 227 -7.79 1.99 13.84
N GLN A 228 -8.80 2.78 14.19
CA GLN A 228 -9.09 3.15 15.58
C GLN A 228 -10.58 3.09 15.87
N THR A 229 -10.93 2.58 17.04
CA THR A 229 -12.30 2.68 17.55
C THR A 229 -12.68 4.15 17.74
N ALA A 230 -13.81 4.56 17.19
CA ALA A 230 -14.35 5.93 17.30
C ALA A 230 -13.36 7.06 16.97
N GLY A 231 -12.37 6.82 16.08
CA GLY A 231 -11.39 7.84 15.66
C GLY A 231 -10.29 8.17 16.67
N THR A 232 -10.42 7.73 17.91
CA THR A 232 -9.55 8.16 19.02
C THR A 232 -8.99 7.00 19.84
N GLY A 233 -9.44 5.77 19.57
CA GLY A 233 -8.94 4.56 20.21
C GLY A 233 -7.47 4.26 19.89
N ALA A 234 -6.95 3.21 20.51
CA ALA A 234 -5.58 2.76 20.22
C ALA A 234 -5.46 2.34 18.74
N GLN A 235 -4.40 2.77 18.06
CA GLN A 235 -4.13 2.37 16.69
C GLN A 235 -3.93 0.84 16.63
N GLN A 236 -4.75 0.19 15.80
CA GLN A 236 -4.60 -1.22 15.45
C GLN A 236 -3.98 -1.32 14.07
N VAL A 237 -3.09 -2.29 13.86
CA VAL A 237 -2.55 -2.59 12.53
C VAL A 237 -3.71 -2.87 11.58
N LEU A 238 -3.65 -2.32 10.38
CA LEU A 238 -4.66 -2.50 9.33
C LEU A 238 -4.01 -3.08 8.07
N VAL A 239 -4.60 -4.16 7.55
CA VAL A 239 -4.34 -4.69 6.22
C VAL A 239 -5.62 -4.62 5.42
N VAL A 240 -5.55 -4.07 4.22
CA VAL A 240 -6.69 -3.86 3.33
C VAL A 240 -6.46 -4.59 2.03
N ARG A 241 -7.46 -5.33 1.54
CA ARG A 241 -7.39 -6.01 0.25
C ARG A 241 -8.66 -5.83 -0.56
N ARG A 242 -8.49 -5.44 -1.83
CA ARG A 242 -9.55 -5.44 -2.83
C ARG A 242 -9.76 -6.88 -3.31
N VAL A 243 -10.96 -7.39 -3.09
CA VAL A 243 -11.34 -8.76 -3.48
C VAL A 243 -12.12 -8.81 -4.79
N ALA A 244 -12.72 -7.69 -5.22
CA ALA A 244 -13.32 -7.54 -6.53
C ALA A 244 -13.23 -6.10 -7.06
N THR A 245 -13.20 -5.95 -8.38
CA THR A 245 -13.19 -4.68 -9.10
C THR A 245 -14.48 -3.88 -8.84
N ALA A 246 -14.51 -2.63 -9.30
CA ALA A 246 -15.71 -1.78 -9.27
C ALA A 246 -16.94 -2.41 -9.95
N ARG A 247 -16.72 -3.32 -10.91
CA ARG A 247 -17.80 -4.06 -11.59
C ARG A 247 -18.24 -5.31 -10.85
N GLY A 248 -17.62 -5.62 -9.71
CA GLY A 248 -17.86 -6.83 -8.93
C GLY A 248 -17.12 -8.08 -9.45
N ASP A 249 -16.36 -7.97 -10.55
CA ASP A 249 -15.48 -9.05 -11.00
C ASP A 249 -14.41 -9.30 -9.95
N GLY A 250 -14.27 -10.54 -9.47
CA GLY A 250 -13.21 -10.91 -8.54
C GLY A 250 -11.84 -10.48 -9.06
N THR A 251 -10.92 -10.12 -8.17
CA THR A 251 -9.53 -9.81 -8.57
C THR A 251 -8.75 -11.05 -9.06
N GLY A 252 -9.44 -12.20 -9.23
CA GLY A 252 -8.99 -13.41 -9.91
C GLY A 252 -10.09 -14.01 -10.81
N ILE A 253 -9.74 -15.00 -11.65
CA ILE A 253 -10.57 -15.49 -12.77
C ILE A 253 -11.83 -16.27 -12.32
N VAL A 254 -11.96 -16.59 -11.04
CA VAL A 254 -12.97 -17.56 -10.54
C VAL A 254 -14.37 -16.96 -10.36
N TYR A 255 -14.47 -15.64 -10.17
CA TYR A 255 -15.75 -14.97 -9.90
C TYR A 255 -15.96 -13.77 -10.82
N LYS A 256 -17.07 -13.77 -11.55
CA LYS A 256 -17.54 -12.65 -12.38
C LYS A 256 -18.87 -12.17 -11.81
N ALA A 257 -19.06 -10.87 -11.64
CA ALA A 257 -20.32 -10.35 -11.12
C ALA A 257 -21.44 -10.35 -12.17
N SER A 258 -22.69 -10.34 -11.70
CA SER A 258 -23.89 -10.05 -12.48
C SER A 258 -24.22 -8.56 -12.43
N ASP A 259 -24.72 -8.01 -13.54
CA ASP A 259 -25.02 -6.59 -13.72
C ASP A 259 -26.30 -6.16 -12.96
N GLU A 260 -26.21 -5.94 -11.64
CA GLU A 260 -27.31 -5.39 -10.85
C GLU A 260 -26.94 -4.03 -10.24
N ALA A 261 -27.79 -3.02 -10.46
CA ALA A 261 -27.56 -1.66 -9.97
C ALA A 261 -28.00 -1.53 -8.51
N ALA A 262 -27.17 -0.91 -7.67
CA ALA A 262 -27.50 -0.65 -6.27
C ALA A 262 -28.53 0.49 -6.13
N PRO A 263 -29.41 0.46 -5.11
CA PRO A 263 -30.36 1.53 -4.82
C PRO A 263 -29.64 2.83 -4.35
N PRO A 264 -30.29 4.00 -4.50
CA PRO A 264 -29.71 5.28 -4.11
C PRO A 264 -29.55 5.41 -2.59
N VAL A 265 -28.44 6.02 -2.14
CA VAL A 265 -28.12 6.23 -0.72
C VAL A 265 -28.86 7.47 -0.17
N PRO A 266 -29.47 7.45 1.03
CA PRO A 266 -30.13 8.62 1.61
C PRO A 266 -29.17 9.79 1.93
N GLU A 267 -29.56 11.04 1.63
CA GLU A 267 -28.69 12.22 1.82
C GLU A 267 -28.31 12.47 3.29
N SER A 268 -29.17 12.15 4.25
CA SER A 268 -28.84 12.26 5.68
C SER A 268 -27.66 11.37 6.07
N ALA A 269 -27.60 10.14 5.55
CA ALA A 269 -26.47 9.24 5.76
C ALA A 269 -25.18 9.80 5.15
N LEU A 270 -25.28 10.41 3.96
CA LEU A 270 -24.15 11.05 3.28
C LEU A 270 -23.59 12.24 4.08
N GLN A 271 -24.47 13.08 4.66
CA GLN A 271 -24.05 14.20 5.51
C GLN A 271 -23.27 13.72 6.74
N THR A 272 -23.77 12.69 7.42
CA THR A 272 -23.10 12.12 8.58
C THR A 272 -21.73 11.53 8.24
N LEU A 273 -21.62 10.80 7.13
CA LEU A 273 -20.34 10.25 6.67
C LEU A 273 -19.32 11.36 6.40
N ARG A 274 -19.70 12.40 5.66
CA ARG A 274 -18.81 13.53 5.35
C ARG A 274 -18.33 14.24 6.62
N ALA A 275 -19.23 14.44 7.59
CA ALA A 275 -18.89 15.07 8.85
C ALA A 275 -17.81 14.28 9.62
N HIS A 276 -18.01 12.97 9.78
CA HIS A 276 -17.04 12.11 10.47
C HIS A 276 -15.73 11.94 9.71
N LEU A 277 -15.77 11.83 8.38
CA LEU A 277 -14.55 11.79 7.56
C LEU A 277 -13.72 13.07 7.72
N ALA A 278 -14.36 14.24 7.67
CA ALA A 278 -13.69 15.51 7.84
C ALA A 278 -13.10 15.66 9.25
N GLN A 279 -13.84 15.21 10.27
CA GLN A 279 -13.36 15.22 11.65
C GLN A 279 -12.13 14.32 11.83
N VAL A 280 -12.21 13.05 11.41
CA VAL A 280 -11.09 12.11 11.51
C VAL A 280 -9.88 12.64 10.75
N ALA A 281 -10.07 13.15 9.52
CA ALA A 281 -8.96 13.70 8.75
C ALA A 281 -8.29 14.90 9.45
N ALA A 282 -9.04 15.71 10.18
CA ALA A 282 -8.51 16.83 10.95
C ALA A 282 -7.80 16.39 12.24
N GLU A 283 -8.32 15.37 12.94
CA GLU A 283 -7.72 14.82 14.16
C GLU A 283 -6.39 14.13 13.87
N GLU A 284 -6.33 13.31 12.81
CA GLU A 284 -5.09 12.66 12.35
C GLU A 284 -4.05 13.68 11.86
N ALA A 285 -4.50 14.80 11.30
CA ALA A 285 -3.61 15.89 10.92
C ALA A 285 -2.97 16.63 12.10
N ALA A 286 -3.57 16.52 13.29
CA ALA A 286 -3.11 17.18 14.52
C ALA A 286 -2.31 16.24 15.44
N ALA A 287 -2.22 14.95 15.13
CA ALA A 287 -1.42 14.00 15.88
C ALA A 287 0.10 14.28 15.68
N PRO A 288 0.91 14.23 16.76
CA PRO A 288 2.32 14.60 16.75
C PRO A 288 3.24 13.61 16.01
#